data_AF-A0A7S9GK73-F1
#
_entry.id   AF-A0A7S9GK73-F1
#
_cell.length_a   1.000
_cell.length_b   1.000
_cell.length_c   1.000
_cell.angle_alpha   90.00
_cell.angle_beta   90.00
_cell.angle_gamma   90.00
#
_symmetry.space_group_name_H-M   'P 1'
#
loop_
_entity.id
_entity.type
_entity.pdbx_description
1 polymer ?
#
loop_
_entity_poly.entity_id
_entity_poly.type
_entity_poly.pdbx_seq_one_letter_code
_entity_poly.pdbx_strand_id
1 'polypeptide(L)'
;MKLWRGQPDHEHWRRSPSRKEVASCWLGLGSVCLLLGVVQWLEPSHPPFTGRWSWFTGMAYQAIGLHGPAIVTSVLGLLVLTVGLASWPRK
;
A
#
# COMPACT_ATOMS: atom_id res chain seq x y z
N MET A 1 24.02 3.33 2.14
CA MET A 1 25.00 2.69 3.05
C MET A 1 26.33 3.37 2.86
N LYS A 2 26.96 3.89 3.93
CA LYS A 2 28.34 4.41 3.85
C LYS A 2 29.28 3.23 3.64
N LEU A 3 30.22 3.36 2.71
CA LEU A 3 31.20 2.32 2.43
C LEU A 3 32.35 2.35 3.45
N TRP A 4 32.63 3.50 4.07
CA TRP A 4 33.61 3.64 5.16
C TRP A 4 33.25 4.76 6.15
N ARG A 5 33.84 4.71 7.35
CA ARG A 5 33.71 5.76 8.39
C ARG A 5 34.49 7.00 7.96
N GLY A 6 33.79 8.11 7.73
CA GLY A 6 34.37 9.38 7.26
C GLY A 6 33.86 9.82 5.89
N GLN A 7 33.16 8.96 5.16
CA GLN A 7 32.49 9.35 3.91
C GLN A 7 31.38 10.37 4.23
N PRO A 8 31.39 11.58 3.60
CA PRO A 8 30.30 12.53 3.76
C PRO A 8 28.99 11.86 3.30
N ASP A 9 27.92 12.07 4.06
CA ASP A 9 26.59 11.58 3.66
C ASP A 9 26.27 12.09 2.26
N HIS A 10 25.90 11.19 1.34
CA HIS A 10 25.54 11.62 0.00
C HIS A 10 24.37 12.61 0.10
N GLU A 11 24.46 13.69 -0.66
CA GLU A 11 23.59 14.87 -0.54
C GLU A 11 22.08 14.53 -0.61
N HIS A 12 21.73 13.50 -1.39
CA HIS A 12 20.36 13.00 -1.52
C HIS A 12 19.80 12.32 -0.26
N TRP A 13 20.63 11.88 0.69
CA TRP A 13 20.17 11.32 1.99
C TRP A 13 19.82 12.40 3.01
N ARG A 14 20.23 13.66 2.77
CA ARG A 14 19.90 14.80 3.63
C ARG A 14 18.61 15.50 3.24
N ARG A 15 18.07 15.20 2.05
CA ARG A 15 16.87 15.86 1.55
C ARG A 15 15.64 15.16 2.12
N SER A 16 14.96 15.84 3.03
CA SER A 16 13.62 15.41 3.45
C SER A 16 12.67 15.45 2.24
N PRO A 17 11.85 14.41 2.03
CA PRO A 17 10.94 14.37 0.90
C PRO A 17 9.95 15.54 0.99
N SER A 18 9.68 16.16 -0.16
CA SER A 18 8.69 17.22 -0.27
C SER A 18 7.30 16.67 0.08
N ARG A 19 6.43 17.52 0.65
CA ARG A 19 5.02 17.14 0.89
C ARG A 19 4.33 16.62 -0.37
N LYS A 20 4.71 17.13 -1.56
CA LYS A 20 4.22 16.63 -2.85
C LYS A 20 4.69 15.21 -3.15
N GLU A 21 5.94 14.88 -2.85
CA GLU A 21 6.51 13.54 -3.07
C GLU A 21 5.87 12.52 -2.13
N VAL A 22 5.71 12.89 -0.85
CA VAL A 22 5.01 12.05 0.12
C VAL A 22 3.56 11.81 -0.30
N ALA A 23 2.83 12.86 -0.68
CA ALA A 23 1.45 12.72 -1.17
C ALA A 23 1.38 11.84 -2.44
N SER A 24 2.32 12.00 -3.38
CA SER A 24 2.36 11.18 -4.60
C SER A 24 2.66 9.71 -4.30
N CYS A 25 3.53 9.41 -3.34
CA CYS A 25 3.76 8.04 -2.86
C CYS A 25 2.49 7.43 -2.28
N TRP A 26 1.75 8.16 -1.46
CA TRP A 26 0.48 7.69 -0.90
C TRP A 26 -0.56 7.44 -2.00
N LEU A 27 -0.66 8.33 -2.97
CA LEU A 27 -1.55 8.13 -4.12
C LEU A 27 -1.16 6.89 -4.92
N GLY A 28 0.12 6.72 -5.23
CA GLY A 28 0.62 5.53 -5.94
C GLY A 28 0.34 4.23 -5.18
N LEU A 29 0.63 4.21 -3.88
CA LEU A 29 0.38 3.05 -3.03
C LEU A 29 -1.12 2.71 -2.96
N GLY A 30 -1.97 3.73 -2.76
CA GLY A 30 -3.42 3.57 -2.71
C GLY A 30 -3.98 3.04 -4.03
N SER A 31 -3.50 3.55 -5.16
CA SER A 31 -3.87 3.07 -6.50
C SER A 31 -3.48 1.61 -6.71
N VAL A 32 -2.27 1.20 -6.31
CA VAL A 32 -1.81 -0.20 -6.41
C VAL A 32 -2.68 -1.11 -5.53
N CYS A 33 -2.97 -0.71 -4.29
CA CYS A 33 -3.85 -1.48 -3.41
C CYS A 33 -5.27 -1.63 -3.98
N LEU A 34 -5.83 -0.57 -4.57
CA LEU A 34 -7.11 -0.64 -5.26
C LEU A 34 -7.08 -1.59 -6.45
N LEU A 35 -6.06 -1.50 -7.31
CA LEU A 35 -5.90 -2.39 -8.45
C LEU A 35 -5.78 -3.86 -8.01
N LEU A 36 -5.02 -4.13 -6.94
CA LEU A 36 -4.94 -5.47 -6.36
C LEU A 36 -6.31 -5.95 -5.87
N GLY A 37 -7.11 -5.09 -5.25
CA GLY A 37 -8.47 -5.41 -4.84
C GLY A 37 -9.39 -5.74 -6.03
N VAL A 38 -9.28 -4.99 -7.13
CA VAL A 38 -10.02 -5.28 -8.38
C VAL A 38 -9.59 -6.61 -8.98
N VAL A 39 -8.29 -6.90 -9.02
CA VAL A 39 -7.78 -8.19 -9.51
C VAL A 39 -8.31 -9.33 -8.65
N GLN A 40 -8.27 -9.20 -7.33
CA GLN A 40 -8.84 -10.20 -6.41
C GLN A 40 -10.36 -10.35 -6.53
N TRP A 41 -11.06 -9.31 -7.00
CA TRP A 41 -12.49 -9.39 -7.25
C TRP A 41 -12.78 -10.22 -8.50
N LEU A 42 -12.00 -10.03 -9.56
CA LEU A 42 -12.12 -10.75 -10.83
C LEU A 42 -11.62 -12.20 -10.70
N GLU A 43 -10.55 -12.42 -9.93
CA GLU A 43 -9.93 -13.71 -9.67
C GLU A 43 -9.86 -13.97 -8.16
N PRO A 44 -10.96 -14.44 -7.56
CA PRO A 44 -11.00 -14.66 -6.12
C PRO A 44 -10.11 -15.83 -5.71
N SER A 45 -9.27 -15.60 -4.71
CA SER A 45 -8.40 -16.63 -4.14
C SER A 45 -9.24 -17.66 -3.38
N HIS A 46 -9.03 -18.94 -3.67
CA HIS A 46 -9.66 -20.04 -2.95
C HIS A 46 -8.71 -20.61 -1.88
N PRO A 47 -9.24 -21.10 -0.74
CA PRO A 47 -8.43 -21.83 0.23
C PRO A 47 -7.88 -23.14 -0.37
N PRO A 48 -6.69 -23.62 0.06
CA PRO A 48 -5.87 -23.10 1.16
C PRO A 48 -5.06 -21.85 0.78
N PHE A 49 -5.13 -20.81 1.61
CA PHE A 49 -4.32 -19.60 1.43
C PHE A 49 -2.86 -19.88 1.82
N THR A 50 -1.91 -19.50 0.96
CA THR A 50 -0.48 -19.68 1.20
C THR A 50 0.25 -18.34 1.38
N GLY A 51 1.44 -18.37 1.97
CA GLY A 51 2.31 -17.19 2.15
C GLY A 51 2.16 -16.46 3.49
N ARG A 52 2.90 -15.35 3.65
CA ARG A 52 3.01 -14.59 4.92
C ARG A 52 1.71 -13.90 5.36
N TRP A 53 0.81 -13.64 4.42
CA TRP A 53 -0.45 -12.93 4.64
C TRP A 53 -1.66 -13.88 4.63
N SER A 54 -1.42 -15.19 4.67
CA SER A 54 -2.48 -16.21 4.62
C SER A 54 -3.49 -16.09 5.77
N TRP A 55 -3.03 -15.68 6.96
CA TRP A 55 -3.90 -15.44 8.12
C TRP A 55 -4.88 -14.30 7.85
N PHE A 56 -4.43 -13.21 7.22
CA PHE A 56 -5.24 -12.04 6.92
C PHE A 56 -6.28 -12.35 5.84
N THR A 57 -5.86 -13.02 4.76
CA THR A 57 -6.79 -13.47 3.70
C THR A 57 -7.79 -14.48 4.25
N GLY A 58 -7.36 -15.37 5.16
CA GLY A 58 -8.22 -16.32 5.85
C GLY A 58 -9.28 -15.63 6.70
N MET A 59 -8.89 -14.65 7.51
CA MET A 59 -9.84 -13.85 8.32
C MET A 59 -10.84 -13.10 7.45
N ALA A 60 -10.37 -12.43 6.38
CA ALA A 60 -11.24 -11.70 5.47
C ALA A 60 -12.25 -12.63 4.76
N TYR A 61 -11.78 -13.80 4.32
CA TYR A 61 -12.63 -14.82 3.71
C TYR A 61 -13.66 -15.38 4.70
N GLN A 62 -13.28 -15.64 5.95
CA GLN A 62 -14.21 -16.14 6.97
C GLN A 62 -15.29 -15.12 7.36
N ALA A 63 -14.93 -13.83 7.40
CA ALA A 63 -15.85 -12.78 7.81
C ALA A 63 -16.87 -12.39 6.73
N ILE A 64 -16.44 -12.34 5.47
CA ILE A 64 -17.24 -11.75 4.36
C ILE A 64 -17.54 -12.78 3.25
N GLY A 65 -16.79 -13.88 3.18
CA GLY A 65 -16.91 -14.91 2.14
C GLY A 65 -15.91 -14.73 1.00
N LEU A 66 -16.26 -15.25 -0.18
CA LEU A 66 -15.37 -15.36 -1.34
C LEU A 66 -14.66 -14.05 -1.72
N HIS A 67 -15.39 -12.93 -1.69
CA HIS A 67 -14.85 -11.61 -2.05
C HIS A 67 -14.29 -10.82 -0.86
N GLY A 68 -14.20 -11.43 0.33
CA GLY A 68 -13.71 -10.76 1.53
C GLY A 68 -12.33 -10.12 1.37
N PRO A 69 -11.31 -10.85 0.89
CA PRO A 69 -9.98 -10.28 0.65
C PRO A 69 -10.00 -9.09 -0.31
N ALA A 70 -10.78 -9.17 -1.39
CA ALA A 70 -10.92 -8.11 -2.39
C ALA A 70 -11.55 -6.84 -1.79
N ILE A 71 -12.58 -6.99 -0.96
CA ILE A 71 -13.24 -5.87 -0.29
C ILE A 71 -12.28 -5.18 0.68
N VAL A 72 -11.61 -5.96 1.54
CA VAL A 72 -10.73 -5.38 2.57
C VAL A 72 -9.54 -4.67 1.93
N THR A 73 -8.93 -5.26 0.90
CA THR A 73 -7.81 -4.62 0.17
C THR A 73 -8.26 -3.37 -0.58
N SER A 74 -9.45 -3.38 -1.18
CA SER A 74 -10.01 -2.20 -1.87
C SER A 74 -10.31 -1.07 -0.89
N VAL A 75 -10.91 -1.36 0.27
CA VAL A 75 -11.18 -0.37 1.32
C VAL A 75 -9.88 0.23 1.85
N LEU A 76 -8.85 -0.59 2.08
CA LEU A 76 -7.54 -0.11 2.48
C LEU A 76 -6.93 0.81 1.40
N GLY A 77 -7.02 0.42 0.13
CA GLY A 77 -6.57 1.25 -0.99
C GLY A 77 -7.27 2.61 -1.04
N LEU A 78 -8.60 2.64 -0.84
CA LEU A 78 -9.36 3.88 -0.75
C LEU A 78 -8.92 4.77 0.42
N LEU A 79 -8.72 4.20 1.61
CA LEU A 79 -8.24 4.94 2.78
C LEU A 79 -6.85 5.54 2.52
N VAL A 80 -5.97 4.79 1.88
CA VAL A 80 -4.63 5.28 1.53
C VAL A 80 -4.71 6.40 0.49
N LEU A 81 -5.60 6.29 -0.51
CA LEU A 81 -5.82 7.35 -1.49
C LEU A 81 -6.37 8.62 -0.85
N THR A 82 -7.35 8.51 0.05
CA THR A 82 -7.92 9.70 0.71
C THR A 82 -6.87 10.39 1.57
N VAL A 83 -5.99 9.65 2.25
CA VAL A 83 -4.84 10.22 2.97
C VAL A 83 -3.87 10.91 2.02
N GLY A 84 -3.58 10.31 0.86
CA GLY A 84 -2.73 10.92 -0.17
C GLY A 84 -3.31 12.24 -0.70
N LEU A 85 -4.61 12.27 -0.98
CA LEU A 85 -5.33 13.47 -1.41
C LEU A 85 -5.39 14.54 -0.31
N ALA A 86 -5.65 14.14 0.94
CA ALA A 86 -5.69 15.05 2.08
C ALA A 86 -4.31 15.66 2.39
N SER A 87 -3.24 14.92 2.14
CA SER A 87 -1.86 15.36 2.31
C SER A 87 -1.37 16.25 1.17
N TRP A 88 -2.14 16.37 0.08
CA TRP A 88 -1.75 17.16 -1.07
C TRP A 88 -1.64 18.65 -0.69
N PRO A 89 -0.49 19.29 -0.95
CA PRO A 89 -0.31 20.69 -0.59
C PRO A 89 -1.29 21.56 -1.38
N ARG A 90 -2.13 22.29 -0.65
CA ARG A 90 -2.99 23.33 -1.20
C ARG A 90 -2.12 24.54 -1.56
N LYS A 91 -2.47 25.22 -2.66
CA LYS A 91 -1.75 26.40 -3.17
C LYS A 91 -1.75 27.53 -2.14
#